data_AF-A0A659UI88-F1
#
_entry.id   AF-A0A659UI88-F1
#
_cell.length_a   1.000
_cell.length_b   1.000
_cell.length_c   1.000
_cell.angle_alpha   90.00
_cell.angle_beta   90.00
_cell.angle_gamma   90.00
#
_symmetry.space_group_name_H-M   'P 1'
#
loop_
_entity.id
_entity.type
_entity.pdbx_description
1 polymer ?
#
loop_
_entity_poly.entity_id
_entity_poly.type
_entity_poly.pdbx_seq_one_letter_code
_entity_poly.pdbx_strand_id
1 'polypeptide(L)'
;ETPSICVSLRGMVGEEVTVKAANRDLHSGLYGGPAANPIRILAKVLADVHDENGRVTIPGFYDGVEETPSQVLKSWEGLGETAETFLGPVGLSIPA
;
A
#
# COMPACT_ATOMS: atom_id res chain seq x y z
N GLU A 1 -14.96 -15.78 23.93
CA GLU A 1 -14.68 -14.46 23.32
C GLU A 1 -13.96 -13.61 24.34
N THR A 2 -12.86 -12.96 23.94
CA THR A 2 -12.11 -12.04 24.80
C THR A 2 -12.43 -10.62 24.34
N PRO A 3 -12.97 -9.73 25.20
CA PRO A 3 -13.24 -8.36 24.80
C PRO A 3 -11.93 -7.59 24.58
N SER A 4 -11.94 -6.63 23.67
CA SER A 4 -10.78 -5.78 23.36
C SER A 4 -11.12 -4.29 23.46
N ILE A 5 -10.09 -3.47 23.69
CA ILE A 5 -10.18 -2.00 23.69
C ILE A 5 -9.17 -1.48 22.67
N CYS A 6 -9.64 -0.69 21.70
CA CYS A 6 -8.76 -0.01 20.75
C CYS A 6 -8.17 1.25 21.41
N VAL A 7 -6.84 1.31 21.55
CA VAL A 7 -6.14 2.41 22.22
C VAL A 7 -5.51 3.43 21.26
N SER A 8 -5.36 3.07 19.98
CA SER A 8 -4.71 3.90 18.97
C SER A 8 -5.08 3.45 17.56
N LEU A 9 -5.02 4.39 16.61
CA LEU A 9 -5.20 4.14 15.18
C LEU A 9 -4.03 4.74 14.40
N ARG A 10 -3.82 4.25 13.17
CA ARG A 10 -2.90 4.89 12.22
C ARG A 10 -3.50 6.21 11.71
N GLY A 11 -2.63 7.15 11.35
CA GLY A 11 -3.01 8.29 10.51
C GLY A 11 -3.31 7.86 9.08
N MET A 12 -3.88 8.78 8.28
CA MET A 12 -4.15 8.57 6.87
C MET A 12 -3.86 9.84 6.08
N VAL A 13 -3.25 9.67 4.90
CA VAL A 13 -3.07 10.70 3.88
C VAL A 13 -3.74 10.20 2.60
N GLY A 14 -4.58 11.05 2.01
CA GLY A 14 -5.20 10.80 0.71
C GLY A 14 -4.73 11.87 -0.27
N GLU A 15 -4.29 11.44 -1.45
CA GLU A 15 -3.77 12.32 -2.50
C GLU A 15 -4.41 11.98 -3.84
N GLU A 16 -4.53 12.99 -4.71
CA GLU A 16 -5.03 12.83 -6.08
C GLU A 16 -3.91 13.12 -7.08
N VAL A 17 -3.66 12.17 -7.99
CA VAL A 17 -2.66 12.32 -9.05
C VAL A 17 -3.34 12.31 -10.40
N THR A 18 -3.27 13.44 -11.11
CA THR A 18 -3.79 13.57 -12.48
C THR A 18 -2.65 13.43 -13.49
N VAL A 19 -2.73 12.42 -14.37
CA VAL A 19 -1.82 12.26 -15.51
C VAL A 19 -2.53 12.66 -16.80
N LYS A 20 -2.12 13.79 -17.38
CA LYS A 20 -2.62 14.28 -18.67
C LYS A 20 -1.56 14.04 -19.76
N ALA A 21 -1.94 13.36 -20.83
CA ALA A 21 -1.04 13.07 -21.96
C ALA A 21 -1.44 13.88 -23.20
N ALA A 22 -2.50 13.48 -23.90
CA ALA A 22 -2.99 14.18 -25.09
C ALA A 22 -3.95 15.33 -24.71
N ASN A 23 -4.19 16.23 -25.67
CA ASN A 23 -5.17 17.32 -25.51
C ASN A 23 -6.61 16.91 -25.89
N ARG A 24 -6.82 15.65 -26.28
CA ARG A 24 -8.10 15.02 -26.63
C ARG A 24 -7.97 13.50 -26.54
N ASP A 25 -9.10 12.80 -26.61
CA ASP A 25 -9.10 11.34 -26.72
C ASP A 25 -8.57 10.88 -28.09
N LEU A 26 -7.86 9.75 -28.08
CA LEU A 26 -7.17 9.21 -29.25
C LEU A 26 -7.67 7.81 -29.59
N HIS A 27 -7.90 7.55 -30.89
CA HIS A 27 -8.23 6.20 -31.37
C HIS A 27 -7.03 5.26 -31.17
N SER A 28 -7.20 4.21 -30.37
CA SER A 28 -6.10 3.33 -29.95
C SER A 28 -5.41 2.60 -31.11
N GLY A 29 -6.10 2.32 -32.22
CA GLY A 29 -5.48 1.73 -33.40
C GLY A 29 -4.59 2.69 -34.20
N LEU A 30 -4.92 3.98 -34.21
CA LEU A 30 -4.16 4.98 -34.98
C LEU A 30 -2.96 5.51 -34.19
N TYR A 31 -3.13 5.63 -32.87
CA TYR A 31 -2.15 6.22 -31.97
C TYR A 31 -1.50 5.19 -31.02
N GLY A 32 -1.84 3.91 -31.16
CA GLY A 32 -1.33 2.82 -30.34
C GLY A 32 0.14 2.57 -30.60
N GLY A 33 0.99 2.88 -29.62
CA GLY A 33 2.44 2.83 -29.75
C GLY A 33 3.08 4.21 -29.64
N PRO A 34 2.87 5.12 -30.62
CA PRO A 34 3.57 6.41 -30.63
C PRO A 34 3.04 7.41 -29.59
N ALA A 35 1.76 7.36 -29.21
CA ALA A 35 1.22 8.28 -28.20
C ALA A 35 1.49 7.80 -26.77
N ALA A 36 1.85 8.74 -25.89
CA ALA A 36 1.91 8.48 -24.46
C ALA A 36 0.52 8.10 -23.94
N ASN A 37 0.42 6.92 -23.33
CA ASN A 37 -0.84 6.45 -22.75
C ASN A 37 -0.85 6.77 -21.24
N PRO A 38 -1.76 7.65 -20.76
CA PRO A 38 -1.78 8.07 -19.37
C PRO A 38 -2.00 6.91 -18.40
N ILE A 39 -2.77 5.87 -18.78
CA ILE A 39 -2.98 4.71 -17.89
C ILE A 39 -1.71 3.87 -17.73
N ARG A 40 -0.84 3.80 -18.75
CA ARG A 40 0.44 3.07 -18.63
C ARG A 40 1.41 3.82 -17.71
N ILE A 41 1.43 5.15 -17.81
CA ILE A 41 2.25 6.00 -16.95
C ILE A 41 1.76 5.87 -15.51
N LEU A 42 0.45 6.03 -15.27
CA LEU A 42 -0.13 5.91 -13.94
C LEU A 42 0.11 4.52 -13.34
N ALA A 43 -0.09 3.45 -14.11
CA ALA A 43 0.16 2.09 -13.64
C ALA A 43 1.63 1.88 -13.22
N LYS A 44 2.58 2.44 -13.99
CA LYS A 44 3.99 2.40 -13.61
C LYS A 44 4.25 3.16 -12.32
N VAL A 45 3.74 4.38 -12.19
CA VAL A 45 3.88 5.19 -10.96
C VAL A 45 3.33 4.44 -9.75
N LEU A 46 2.13 3.86 -9.86
CA LEU A 46 1.50 3.10 -8.77
C LEU A 46 2.30 1.84 -8.40
N ALA A 47 2.80 1.11 -9.39
CA ALA A 47 3.64 -0.07 -9.16
C ALA A 47 4.96 0.32 -8.48
N ASP A 48 5.54 1.45 -8.86
CA ASP A 48 6.80 1.92 -8.30
C ASP A 48 6.67 2.38 -6.83
N VAL A 49 5.46 2.57 -6.27
CA VAL A 49 5.25 3.01 -4.86
C VAL A 49 5.66 1.95 -3.84
N HIS A 50 5.55 0.65 -4.17
CA HIS A 50 5.96 -0.44 -3.31
C HIS A 50 6.97 -1.35 -4.01
N ASP A 51 7.96 -1.87 -3.29
CA ASP A 51 8.87 -2.88 -3.83
C ASP A 51 8.27 -4.30 -3.77
N GLU A 52 9.06 -5.29 -4.20
CA GLU A 52 8.68 -6.71 -4.21
C GLU A 52 8.40 -7.32 -2.83
N ASN A 53 8.82 -6.64 -1.75
CA ASN A 53 8.61 -7.04 -0.36
C ASN A 53 7.56 -6.16 0.35
N GLY A 54 6.82 -5.34 -0.40
CA GLY A 54 5.78 -4.47 0.15
C GLY A 54 6.32 -3.22 0.87
N ARG A 55 7.62 -2.91 0.76
CA ARG A 55 8.19 -1.68 1.34
C ARG A 55 7.83 -0.48 0.47
N VAL A 56 7.44 0.64 1.10
CA VAL A 56 7.20 1.91 0.39
C VAL A 56 8.53 2.47 -0.12
N THR A 57 8.57 2.85 -1.39
CA THR A 57 9.80 3.28 -2.09
C THR A 57 9.97 4.81 -2.13
N ILE A 58 8.97 5.57 -1.68
CA ILE A 58 8.98 7.02 -1.72
C ILE A 58 10.16 7.55 -0.87
N PRO A 59 11.05 8.39 -1.44
CA PRO A 59 12.17 8.94 -0.69
C PRO A 59 11.73 9.67 0.58
N GLY A 60 12.41 9.38 1.70
CA GLY A 60 12.09 9.97 3.00
C GLY A 60 10.81 9.46 3.67
N PHE A 61 10.12 8.45 3.10
CA PHE A 61 8.86 7.95 3.66
C PHE A 61 8.98 7.44 5.10
N TYR A 62 10.12 6.85 5.46
CA TYR A 62 10.37 6.31 6.79
C TYR A 62 11.06 7.30 7.74
N ASP A 63 11.29 8.54 7.31
CA ASP A 63 11.89 9.54 8.15
C ASP A 63 10.94 9.86 9.32
N GLY A 64 11.44 9.71 10.55
CA GLY A 64 10.64 9.91 11.76
C GLY A 64 9.77 8.70 12.18
N VAL A 65 9.87 7.56 11.49
CA VAL A 65 9.29 6.30 11.99
C VAL A 65 10.23 5.72 13.05
N GLU A 66 9.78 5.74 14.29
CA GLU A 66 10.54 5.17 15.41
C GLU A 66 10.44 3.64 15.42
N GLU A 67 11.52 3.00 15.87
CA GLU A 67 11.53 1.56 16.10
C GLU A 67 10.47 1.16 17.13
N THR A 68 9.80 0.04 16.89
CA THR A 68 8.75 -0.40 17.80
C THR A 68 9.35 -0.78 19.16
N PRO A 69 8.89 -0.18 20.28
CA PRO A 69 9.46 -0.48 21.59
C PRO A 69 9.28 -1.94 22.02
N SER A 70 10.28 -2.51 22.68
CA SER A 70 10.29 -3.94 23.06
C SER A 70 9.10 -4.38 23.92
N GLN A 71 8.58 -3.52 24.81
CA GLN A 71 7.40 -3.85 25.61
C GLN A 71 6.13 -3.99 24.76
N VAL A 72 6.03 -3.24 23.65
CA VAL A 72 4.90 -3.32 22.72
C VAL A 72 4.99 -4.63 21.93
N LEU A 73 6.18 -4.98 21.44
CA LEU A 73 6.41 -6.27 20.76
C LEU A 73 6.01 -7.45 21.64
N LYS A 74 6.45 -7.48 22.91
CA LYS A 74 6.05 -8.52 23.88
C LYS A 74 4.54 -8.56 24.13
N SER A 75 3.89 -7.39 24.14
CA SER A 75 2.43 -7.32 24.29
C SER A 75 1.72 -7.92 23.08
N TRP A 76 2.24 -7.75 21.87
CA TRP A 76 1.67 -8.34 20.65
C TRP A 76 1.89 -9.85 20.60
N GLU A 77 3.07 -10.35 20.98
CA GLU A 77 3.34 -11.79 21.10
C GLU A 77 2.34 -12.47 22.05
N GLY A 78 1.95 -11.79 23.13
CA GLY A 78 0.95 -12.28 24.09
C GLY A 78 -0.48 -12.34 23.56
N LEU A 79 -0.79 -11.75 22.39
CA LEU A 79 -2.12 -11.84 21.78
C LEU A 79 -2.38 -13.22 21.17
N GLY A 80 -1.34 -13.98 20.83
CA GLY A 80 -1.46 -15.33 20.26
C GLY A 80 -2.08 -15.38 18.86
N GLU A 81 -2.16 -14.23 18.18
CA GLU A 81 -2.65 -14.14 16.81
C GLU A 81 -1.56 -14.57 15.82
N THR A 82 -1.96 -15.29 14.77
CA THR A 82 -1.10 -15.62 13.64
C THR A 82 -1.67 -15.02 12.36
N ALA A 83 -0.86 -14.97 11.30
CA ALA A 83 -1.33 -14.53 10.00
C ALA A 83 -2.53 -15.38 9.52
N GLU A 84 -2.50 -16.68 9.76
CA GLU A 84 -3.56 -17.62 9.38
C GLU A 84 -4.85 -17.40 10.18
N THR A 85 -4.76 -17.19 11.50
CA THR A 85 -5.96 -16.95 12.33
C THR A 85 -6.59 -15.60 12.00
N PHE A 86 -5.77 -14.59 11.74
CA PHE A 86 -6.23 -13.23 11.47
C PHE A 86 -6.76 -13.06 10.04
N LEU A 87 -6.05 -13.59 9.04
CA LEU A 87 -6.38 -13.42 7.63
C LEU A 87 -7.31 -14.51 7.08
N GLY A 88 -7.38 -15.67 7.75
CA GLY A 88 -8.22 -16.80 7.34
C GLY A 88 -9.69 -16.46 7.09
N PRO A 89 -10.36 -15.64 7.93
CA PRO A 89 -11.74 -15.20 7.70
C PRO A 89 -11.97 -14.44 6.39
N VAL A 90 -10.92 -13.83 5.81
CA VAL A 90 -10.97 -13.15 4.50
C VAL A 90 -10.32 -13.97 3.38
N GLY A 91 -10.04 -15.24 3.62
CA GLY A 91 -9.50 -16.18 2.62
C GLY A 91 -8.01 -16.01 2.31
N LEU A 92 -7.26 -15.38 3.21
CA LEU A 92 -5.83 -15.12 3.05
C LEU A 92 -5.04 -15.83 4.16
N SER A 93 -3.75 -16.07 3.91
CA SER A 93 -2.83 -16.68 4.88
C SER A 93 -1.41 -16.10 4.83
N ILE A 94 -1.10 -15.32 3.80
CA ILE A 94 0.21 -14.70 3.59
C ILE A 94 0.04 -13.18 3.78
N PRO A 95 0.78 -12.56 4.72
CA PRO A 95 0.83 -11.11 4.84
C PRO A 95 1.30 -10.46 3.54
N ALA A 96 0.79 -9.26 3.27
CA ALA A 96 1.24 -8.44 2.14
C ALA A 96 2.69 -7.97 2.31
#